data_AF-A0AAD6PSY2-F1
#
_entry.id   AF-A0AAD6PSY2-F1
#
_cell.length_a   1.000
_cell.length_b   1.000
_cell.length_c   1.000
_cell.angle_alpha   90.00
_cell.angle_beta   90.00
_cell.angle_gamma   90.00
#
_symmetry.space_group_name_H-M   'P 1'
#
loop_
_entity.id
_entity.type
_entity.pdbx_description
1 polymer ?
#
loop_
_entity_poly.entity_id
_entity_poly.type
_entity_poly.pdbx_seq_one_letter_code
_entity_poly.pdbx_strand_id
1 'polypeptide(L)' 'MYEHSETHVLLFKQMIQYGIKPYDITFIWVLQSLSHDGLVDEGLFLFKFMLKDHETTPNDDYYTCIVDLLSRAD' A
#
# COMPACT_ATOMS: atom_id res chain seq x y z
N MET A 1 -19.03 5.89 -5.15
CA MET A 1 -18.66 4.84 -4.18
C MET A 1 -17.29 5.21 -3.61
N TYR A 2 -17.23 6.17 -2.69
CA TYR A 2 -16.00 6.76 -2.16
C TYR A 2 -15.92 6.56 -0.63
N GLU A 3 -15.79 5.31 -0.20
CA GLU A 3 -15.75 5.00 1.24
C GLU A 3 -14.72 3.91 1.61
N HIS A 4 -13.95 3.43 0.63
CA HIS A 4 -13.06 2.26 0.82
C HIS A 4 -11.59 2.64 1.05
N SER A 5 -11.06 3.72 0.45
CA SER A 5 -9.62 4.07 0.52
C SER A 5 -9.12 4.30 1.96
N GLU A 6 -9.81 5.15 2.74
CA GLU A 6 -9.46 5.46 4.14
C GLU A 6 -9.53 4.20 5.01
N THR A 7 -10.48 3.31 4.72
CA THR A 7 -10.70 2.07 5.45
C THR A 7 -9.53 1.11 5.30
N HIS A 8 -8.92 1.01 4.11
CA HIS A 8 -7.78 0.12 3.87
C HIS A 8 -6.54 0.53 4.68
N VAL A 9 -6.21 1.83 4.68
CA VAL A 9 -5.05 2.36 5.42
C VAL A 9 -5.25 2.21 6.93
N LEU A 10 -6.47 2.45 7.43
CA LEU A 10 -6.80 2.31 8.85
C LEU A 10 -6.69 0.85 9.32
N LEU A 11 -7.28 -0.08 8.57
CA LEU A 11 -7.21 -1.51 8.90
C LEU A 11 -5.78 -2.02 8.87
N PHE A 12 -4.97 -1.59 7.89
CA PHE A 12 -3.55 -1.92 7.84
C PHE A 12 -2.82 -1.45 9.11
N LYS A 13 -3.02 -0.20 9.54
CA LYS A 13 -2.42 0.32 10.77
C LYS A 13 -2.83 -0.48 12.00
N GLN A 14 -4.10 -0.88 12.09
CA GLN A 14 -4.59 -1.75 13.17
C GLN A 14 -3.93 -3.12 13.14
N MET A 15 -3.80 -3.77 11.97
CA MET A 15 -3.10 -5.05 11.85
C MET A 15 -1.68 -4.98 12.38
N ILE A 16 -0.92 -3.95 11.98
CA ILE A 16 0.45 -3.73 12.47
C ILE A 16 0.46 -3.50 13.98
N GLN A 17 -0.45 -2.69 14.52
CA GLN A 17 -0.55 -2.42 15.97
C GLN A 17 -0.84 -3.68 16.79
N TYR A 18 -1.67 -4.59 16.29
CA TYR A 18 -1.98 -5.86 16.95
C TYR A 18 -0.94 -6.97 16.69
N GLY A 19 0.14 -6.67 15.96
CA GLY A 19 1.16 -7.66 15.60
C GLY A 19 0.67 -8.69 14.59
N ILE A 20 -0.41 -8.40 13.87
CA ILE A 20 -0.97 -9.25 12.81
C ILE A 20 -0.19 -8.96 11.54
N LYS A 21 0.49 -9.98 11.01
CA LYS A 21 1.24 -9.89 9.76
C LYS A 21 0.26 -9.67 8.58
N PRO A 22 0.34 -8.56 7.83
CA PRO A 22 -0.45 -8.38 6.62
C PRO A 22 -0.03 -9.35 5.53
N TYR A 23 -1.01 -9.79 4.73
CA TYR A 23 -0.78 -10.60 3.53
C TYR A 23 -0.52 -9.69 2.32
N ASP A 24 0.01 -10.28 1.25
CA ASP A 24 0.36 -9.55 0.03
C ASP A 24 -0.82 -8.74 -0.54
N ILE A 25 -2.02 -9.34 -0.59
CA ILE A 25 -3.22 -8.66 -1.07
C ILE A 25 -3.60 -7.42 -0.24
N THR A 26 -3.27 -7.40 1.06
CA THR A 26 -3.48 -6.24 1.92
C THR A 26 -2.60 -5.08 1.51
N PHE A 27 -1.33 -5.33 1.19
CA PHE A 27 -0.42 -4.29 0.72
C PHE A 27 -0.87 -3.70 -0.61
N ILE A 28 -1.34 -4.54 -1.54
CA ILE A 28 -1.86 -4.09 -2.84
C ILE A 28 -3.04 -3.14 -2.64
N TRP A 29 -4.03 -3.48 -1.81
CA TRP A 29 -5.19 -2.60 -1.58
C TRP A 29 -4.82 -1.27 -0.95
N VAL A 30 -3.86 -1.28 -0.01
CA VAL A 30 -3.38 -0.03 0.60
C VAL A 30 -2.59 0.80 -0.42
N LEU A 31 -1.73 0.18 -1.23
CA LEU A 31 -0.99 0.87 -2.30
C LEU A 31 -1.93 1.47 -3.37
N GLN A 32 -2.98 0.75 -3.75
CA GLN A 32 -4.01 1.25 -4.67
C GLN A 32 -4.75 2.46 -4.09
N SER A 33 -5.10 2.41 -2.80
CA SER A 33 -5.70 3.53 -2.08
C SER A 33 -4.78 4.76 -2.08
N LEU A 34 -3.51 4.59 -1.71
CA LEU A 34 -2.52 5.68 -1.70
C LEU A 34 -2.24 6.24 -3.10
N SER A 35 -2.25 5.38 -4.12
CA SER A 35 -2.12 5.78 -5.52
C SER A 35 -3.31 6.60 -5.99
N HIS A 36 -4.54 6.16 -5.69
CA HIS A 36 -5.75 6.93 -6.00
C HIS A 36 -5.68 8.35 -5.41
N ASP A 37 -5.23 8.45 -4.16
CA ASP A 37 -5.22 9.71 -3.40
C ASP A 37 -3.95 10.57 -3.66
N GLY A 38 -3.03 10.10 -4.52
CA GLY A 38 -1.81 10.84 -4.86
C GLY A 38 -0.80 10.95 -3.71
N LEU A 39 -0.89 10.09 -2.70
CA LEU A 39 -0.05 10.11 -1.50
C LEU A 39 1.28 9.38 -1.75
N VAL A 40 2.16 10.03 -2.52
CA VAL A 40 3.42 9.45 -3.04
C VAL A 40 4.37 9.03 -1.92
N ASP A 41 4.58 9.88 -0.93
CA ASP A 41 5.53 9.61 0.16
C ASP A 41 5.09 8.41 1.00
N GLU A 42 3.81 8.35 1.37
CA GLU A 42 3.22 7.22 2.10
C GLU A 42 3.26 5.93 1.29
N GLY A 43 2.96 5.99 -0.01
CA GLY A 43 2.99 4.82 -0.88
C GLY A 43 4.41 4.26 -1.06
N LEU A 44 5.40 5.13 -1.24
CA LEU A 44 6.81 4.73 -1.32
C LEU A 44 7.35 4.19 0.01
N PHE A 45 6.91 4.75 1.14
CA PHE A 45 7.24 4.21 2.45
C PHE A 45 6.70 2.79 2.62
N LEU A 46 5.41 2.57 2.29
CA LEU A 46 4.77 1.26 2.38
C LEU A 46 5.45 0.22 1.49
N PHE A 47 5.81 0.60 0.27
CA PHE A 47 6.53 -0.28 -0.65
C PHE A 47 7.89 -0.72 -0.11
N LYS A 48 8.67 0.22 0.45
CA LYS A 48 9.96 -0.09 1.09
C LYS A 48 9.79 -0.97 2.33
N PHE A 49 8.76 -0.72 3.12
CA PHE A 49 8.44 -1.53 4.30
C PHE A 49 8.15 -2.98 3.90
N MET A 50 7.34 -3.19 2.85
CA MET A 50 7.09 -4.53 2.30
C MET A 50 8.38 -5.22 1.86
N LEU A 51 9.23 -4.54 1.09
CA LEU A 51 10.50 -5.10 0.60
C LEU A 51 11.46 -5.52 1.70
N LYS A 52 11.47 -4.79 2.82
CA LYS A 52 12.45 -4.96 3.90
C LYS A 52 11.98 -5.94 4.97
N ASP A 53 10.72 -5.83 5.41
CA ASP A 53 10.25 -6.49 6.63
C ASP A 53 9.35 -7.70 6.34
N HIS A 54 8.80 -7.83 5.14
CA HIS A 54 7.82 -8.88 4.82
C HIS A 54 8.37 -10.03 3.97
N GLU A 55 9.61 -9.94 3.45
CA GLU A 55 10.20 -10.89 2.49
C GLU A 55 9.32 -11.12 1.25
N THR A 56 8.34 -10.25 1.02
CA THR A 56 7.43 -10.33 -0.11
C THR A 56 8.21 -9.94 -1.36
N THR A 57 8.34 -10.87 -2.29
CA THR A 57 8.83 -10.55 -3.63
C THR A 57 7.72 -9.79 -4.36
N PRO A 58 7.91 -8.51 -4.73
CA PRO A 58 6.90 -7.78 -5.47
C PRO A 58 6.62 -8.49 -6.80
N ASN A 59 5.36 -8.85 -7.01
CA ASN A 59 4.80 -9.30 -8.28
C ASN A 59 4.39 -8.10 -9.15
N ASP A 60 3.89 -8.38 -10.36
CA ASP A 60 3.49 -7.38 -11.34
C ASP A 60 2.46 -6.37 -10.79
N ASP A 61 1.53 -6.81 -9.93
CA ASP A 61 0.50 -5.94 -9.34
C ASP A 61 1.11 -4.83 -8.47
N TYR A 62 2.18 -5.13 -7.72
CA TYR A 62 2.88 -4.13 -6.93
C TYR A 62 3.55 -3.08 -7.81
N TYR A 63 4.19 -3.50 -8.89
CA TYR A 63 4.83 -2.56 -9.81
C TYR A 63 3.81 -1.70 -10.53
N THR A 64 2.66 -2.25 -10.94
CA THR A 64 1.56 -1.46 -11.49
C THR A 64 1.13 -0.38 -10.51
N CYS A 65 0.91 -0.71 -9.24
CA CYS A 65 0.51 0.29 -8.24
C CYS A 65 1.55 1.39 -8.04
N ILE A 66 2.85 1.07 -8.09
CA ILE A 66 3.93 2.05 -7.94
C ILE A 66 4.04 2.96 -9.17
N VAL A 67 3.90 2.40 -10.37
CA VAL A 67 3.86 3.21 -11.60
C VAL A 67 2.66 4.17 -11.56
N ASP A 68 1.49 3.68 -11.17
CA ASP A 68 0.27 4.48 -11.07
C ASP A 68 0.42 5.59 -10.00
N LEU A 69 1.01 5.27 -8.84
CA LEU A 69 1.34 6.23 -7.78
C LEU A 69 2.26 7.34 -8.29
N LEU A 70 3.36 6.98 -8.94
CA LEU A 70 4.36 7.94 -9.44
C LEU A 70 3.85 8.78 -10.61
N SER A 71 2.92 8.24 -11.41
CA SER A 71 2.31 8.97 -12.54
C SER A 71 1.42 10.14 -12.11
N ARG A 72 1.01 10.16 -10.83
CA ARG A 72 0.13 11.15 -10.22
C ARG A 72 0.89 12.14 -9.31
N ALA A 73 2.21 12.04 -9.26
CA ALA A 73 3.06 13.01 -8.59
C ALA A 73 3.15 14.29 -9.43
N ASP A 74 2.59 15.39 -8.93
CA ASP A 74 2.79 16.75 -9.47
C ASP A 74 4.08 17.39 -8.92
#